data_AF-A0AAE7MT15-F1
#
_entry.id   AF-A0AAE7MT15-F1
#
_cell.length_a   1.000
_cell.length_b   1.000
_cell.length_c   1.000
_cell.angle_alpha   90.00
_cell.angle_beta   90.00
_cell.angle_gamma   90.00
#
_symmetry.space_group_name_H-M   'P 1'
#
loop_
_entity.id
_entity.type
_entity.pdbx_description
1 polymer ?
#
loop_
_entity_poly.entity_id
_entity_poly.type
_entity_poly.pdbx_seq_one_letter_code
_entity_poly.pdbx_strand_id
1 'polypeptide(L)' 'MPYTLEQELLIYYLAKKNVRALHDELNDKKIKLSDRQRDLLLRELQRYQELLYTNRLNRQINI' A
#
# COMPACT_ATOMS: atom_id res chain seq x y z
N MET A 1 8.19 0.11 -18.83
CA MET A 1 9.53 -0.38 -18.41
C MET A 1 9.34 -1.23 -17.18
N PRO A 2 9.78 -2.51 -17.17
CA PRO A 2 9.80 -3.29 -15.95
C PRO A 2 10.76 -2.61 -14.96
N TYR A 3 10.34 -2.47 -13.71
CA TYR A 3 11.22 -2.03 -12.64
C TYR A 3 12.37 -3.03 -12.48
N THR A 4 13.56 -2.57 -12.08
CA THR A 4 14.62 -3.50 -11.67
C THR A 4 14.24 -4.21 -10.37
N LEU A 5 14.83 -5.38 -10.10
CA LEU A 5 14.54 -6.15 -8.88
C LEU A 5 14.69 -5.30 -7.59
N GLU A 6 15.72 -4.44 -7.55
CA GLU A 6 15.97 -3.51 -6.44
C GLU A 6 14.85 -2.46 -6.31
N GLN A 7 14.40 -1.90 -7.43
CA GLN A 7 13.27 -0.96 -7.44
C GLN A 7 11.98 -1.65 -6.99
N GLU A 8 11.75 -2.90 -7.39
CA GLU A 8 10.60 -3.66 -6.91
C GLU A 8 10.66 -3.96 -5.41
N LEU A 9 11.84 -4.29 -4.87
CA LEU A 9 12.04 -4.49 -3.42
C LEU A 9 11.76 -3.19 -2.66
N LEU A 10 12.23 -2.06 -3.21
CA LEU A 10 12.01 -0.75 -2.64
C LEU A 10 10.52 -0.37 -2.65
N ILE A 11 9.83 -0.57 -3.79
CA ILE A 11 8.37 -0.36 -3.91
C ILE A 11 7.64 -1.23 -2.88
N TYR A 12 7.99 -2.50 -2.77
CA TYR A 12 7.40 -3.41 -1.79
C TYR A 12 7.58 -2.91 -0.36
N TYR A 13 8.80 -2.52 0.02
CA TYR A 13 9.09 -2.04 1.37
C TYR A 13 8.32 -0.75 1.70
N LEU A 14 8.35 0.23 0.79
CA LEU A 14 7.67 1.51 0.96
C LEU A 14 6.15 1.35 1.03
N ALA A 15 5.56 0.58 0.11
CA ALA A 15 4.12 0.33 0.10
C ALA A 15 3.67 -0.41 1.36
N LYS A 16 4.45 -1.41 1.83
CA LYS A 16 4.15 -2.13 3.08
C LYS A 16 4.23 -1.23 4.31
N LYS A 17 5.17 -0.28 4.34
CA LYS A 17 5.26 0.73 5.41
C LYS A 17 4.02 1.64 5.41
N ASN A 18 3.60 2.12 4.24
CA ASN A 18 2.42 2.99 4.12
C ASN A 18 1.12 2.25 4.49
N VAL A 19 0.96 0.99 4.07
CA VAL A 19 -0.19 0.16 4.49
C VAL A 19 -0.28 0.02 6.00
N ARG A 20 0.85 -0.18 6.70
CA ARG A 20 0.88 -0.23 8.17
C ARG A 20 0.47 1.10 8.78
N ALA A 21 1.02 2.21 8.30
CA ALA A 21 0.67 3.55 8.80
C ALA A 21 -0.82 3.85 8.61
N LEU A 22 -1.40 3.51 7.45
CA LEU A 22 -2.83 3.67 7.17
C LEU A 22 -3.69 2.79 8.08
N HIS A 23 -3.26 1.56 8.38
CA HIS A 23 -3.95 0.71 9.33
C HIS A 23 -3.88 1.24 10.76
N ASP A 24 -2.73 1.78 11.17
CA ASP A 24 -2.56 2.39 12.48
C ASP A 24 -3.46 3.63 12.60
N GLU A 25 -3.52 4.48 11.57
CA GLU A 25 -4.39 5.67 11.54
C GLU A 25 -5.89 5.32 11.54
N LEU A 26 -6.29 4.29 10.78
CA LEU A 26 -7.68 3.80 10.76
C LEU A 26 -8.13 3.18 12.09
N ASN A 27 -7.19 2.60 12.85
CA ASN A 27 -7.46 1.95 14.13
C ASN A 27 -7.17 2.84 15.34
N ASP A 28 -6.60 4.03 15.13
CA ASP A 28 -6.31 4.95 16.22
C ASP A 28 -7.60 5.49 16.83
N LYS A 29 -7.94 4.95 18.01
CA LYS A 29 -9.12 5.35 18.78
C LYS A 29 -9.06 6.81 19.26
N LYS A 30 -7.89 7.46 19.22
CA LYS A 30 -7.73 8.87 19.56
C LYS A 30 -8.13 9.80 18.41
N ILE A 31 -8.07 9.33 17.17
CA ILE A 31 -8.40 10.10 15.98
C ILE A 31 -9.85 9.79 15.59
N LYS A 32 -10.76 10.75 15.81
CA LYS A 32 -12.12 10.66 15.26
C LYS A 32 -12.08 11.04 13.78
N LEU A 33 -11.90 10.05 12.92
CA LEU A 33 -12.03 10.20 11.47
C LEU A 33 -13.51 10.42 11.12
N SER A 34 -13.79 11.43 10.29
CA SER A 34 -15.09 11.57 9.61
C SER A 34 -15.26 10.47 8.57
N ASP A 35 -16.50 10.18 8.17
CA ASP A 35 -16.79 9.16 7.16
C ASP A 35 -16.05 9.42 5.84
N ARG A 36 -15.89 10.68 5.44
CA ARG A 36 -15.11 11.07 4.25
C ARG A 36 -13.62 10.78 4.41
N GLN A 37 -13.04 11.08 5.57
CA GLN A 37 -11.62 10.78 5.84
C GLN A 37 -11.38 9.28 5.88
N ARG A 38 -12.32 8.53 6.45
CA ARG A 38 -12.27 7.07 6.47
C ARG A 38 -12.35 6.47 5.07
N ASP A 39 -13.25 6.97 4.22
CA ASP A 39 -13.34 6.54 2.82
C ASP A 39 -12.06 6.86 2.03
N LEU A 40 -11.45 8.03 2.25
CA LEU A 40 -10.18 8.39 1.62
C LEU A 40 -9.04 7.44 2.03
N LEU A 41 -8.89 7.16 3.34
CA LEU A 41 -7.86 6.25 3.85
C LEU A 41 -8.07 4.81 3.34
N LEU A 42 -9.32 4.35 3.24
CA LEU A 42 -9.64 3.04 2.69
C LEU A 42 -9.31 2.94 1.19
N ARG A 43 -9.64 3.97 0.40
CA ARG A 43 -9.27 4.02 -1.04
C ARG A 43 -7.76 4.04 -1.22
N GLU A 44 -7.04 4.78 -0.39
CA GLU A 44 -5.59 4.84 -0.45
C GLU A 44 -4.95 3.48 -0.08
N LEU A 45 -5.49 2.83 0.94
CA LEU A 45 -5.08 1.48 1.34
C LEU A 45 -5.31 0.47 0.21
N GLN A 46 -6.45 0.54 -0.48
CA GLN A 46 -6.74 -0.31 -1.63
C GLN A 46 -5.72 -0.09 -2.76
N ARG A 47 -5.35 1.16 -3.06
CA ARG A 47 -4.33 1.47 -4.08
C ARG A 47 -2.97 0.87 -3.74
N TYR A 48 -2.54 0.93 -2.48
CA TYR A 48 -1.28 0.32 -2.08
C TYR A 48 -1.33 -1.22 -2.13
N GLN A 49 -2.47 -1.83 -1.82
CA GLN A 49 -2.64 -3.28 -1.97
C GLN A 49 -2.59 -3.71 -3.45
N GLU A 50 -3.24 -2.96 -4.34
CA GLU A 50 -3.16 -3.18 -5.78
C GLU A 50 -1.72 -3.05 -6.30
N LEU A 51 -0.99 -2.02 -5.86
CA LEU A 51 0.42 -1.84 -6.23
C LEU A 51 1.30 -3.02 -5.78
N LEU A 52 1.11 -3.51 -4.55
CA LEU A 52 1.81 -4.68 -4.02
C LEU A 52 1.47 -5.96 -4.80
N TYR A 53 0.20 -6.11 -5.18
CA TYR A 53 -0.26 -7.24 -5.98
C TYR A 53 0.35 -7.22 -7.38
N THR A 54 0.32 -6.09 -8.07
CA THR A 54 0.96 -5.94 -9.39
C THR A 54 2.46 -6.16 -9.31
N ASN A 55 3.13 -5.65 -8.26
CA ASN A 55 4.56 -5.89 -8.05
C ASN A 55 4.88 -7.38 -7.88
N ARG A 56 4.05 -8.12 -7.11
CA ARG A 56 4.18 -9.57 -6.97
C ARG A 56 3.97 -10.30 -8.30
N LEU A 57 2.95 -9.92 -9.08
CA LEU A 57 2.68 -10.52 -10.38
C LEU A 57 3.83 -10.28 -11.36
N ASN A 58 4.37 -9.06 -11.41
CA ASN A 58 5.51 -8.72 -12.26
C ASN A 58 6.73 -9.58 -11.92
N ARG A 59 6.98 -9.85 -10.64
CA ARG A 59 8.03 -10.80 -10.24
C ARG A 59 7.79 -12.22 -10.72
N GLN A 60 6.56 -12.71 -10.63
CA GLN A 60 6.23 -14.07 -11.05
C GLN A 60 6.34 -14.26 -12.57
N ILE A 61 6.06 -13.22 -13.35
CA ILE A 61 6.13 -13.26 -14.82
C ILE A 61 7.57 -13.06 -15.32
N ASN A 62 8.40 -12.30 -14.60
CA ASN A 62 9.81 -12.05 -14.95
C ASN A 62 10.79 -13.10 -14.39
N ILE A 63 10.30 -14.17 -13.74
CA ILE A 63 11.07 -15.38 -13.36
C ILE A 63 10.95 -16.41 -14.48
#